data_AF-G4RPB3-F1
#
_entry.id   AF-G4RPB3-F1
#
_cell.length_a   1.000
_cell.length_b   1.000
_cell.length_c   1.000
_cell.angle_alpha   90.00
_cell.angle_beta   90.00
_cell.angle_gamma   90.00
#
_symmetry.space_group_name_H-M   'P 1'
#
loop_
_entity.id
_entity.type
_entity.pdbx_description
1 polymer ?
#
loop_
_entity_poly.entity_id
_entity_poly.type
_entity_poly.pdbx_seq_one_letter_code
_entity_poly.pdbx_strand_id
1 'polypeptide(L)'
;MELARYLLLRFLTEVWGFRLDSESGDLISLYDGNNRVLVKTFFTDIYDEVEIYKKINELTQQDYDKAFIAVLASALFLIDPKHLRSLGIGLISVDPSKGLEGVEVKLPARPRARPIQQRLDTAEVLDMINKVLKDTIDRELKRVEAELYNRIKEYIDRRLEGLRQPATSPQQPEKPTGQQPILDNEWVKILRKRGAQ
;
A
#
# COMPACT_ATOMS: atom_id res chain seq x y z
N MET A 1 -26.06 16.57 -21.55
CA MET A 1 -26.26 16.83 -20.10
C MET A 1 -25.16 17.71 -19.47
N GLU A 2 -24.27 18.33 -20.25
CA GLU A 2 -23.18 19.18 -19.74
C GLU A 2 -23.69 20.44 -19.03
N LEU A 3 -24.84 20.98 -19.45
CA LEU A 3 -25.46 22.15 -18.82
C LEU A 3 -25.79 21.91 -17.34
N ALA A 4 -26.37 20.77 -17.00
CA ALA A 4 -26.69 20.41 -15.60
C ALA A 4 -25.42 20.40 -14.73
N ARG A 5 -24.35 19.84 -15.27
CA ARG A 5 -23.05 19.72 -14.60
C ARG A 5 -22.36 21.07 -14.44
N TYR A 6 -22.42 21.91 -15.48
CA TYR A 6 -21.93 23.28 -15.41
C TYR A 6 -22.68 24.11 -14.36
N LEU A 7 -24.01 24.02 -14.34
CA LEU A 7 -24.84 24.70 -13.34
C LEU A 7 -24.50 24.25 -11.92
N LEU A 8 -24.33 22.94 -11.71
CA LEU A 8 -23.91 22.39 -10.44
C LEU A 8 -22.54 22.92 -10.01
N LEU A 9 -21.53 22.86 -10.89
CA LEU A 9 -20.18 23.31 -10.58
C LEU A 9 -20.17 24.79 -10.22
N ARG A 10 -20.89 25.60 -11.01
CA ARG A 10 -21.05 27.03 -10.77
C ARG A 10 -21.76 27.31 -9.45
N PHE A 11 -22.81 26.56 -9.10
CA PHE A 11 -23.47 26.68 -7.80
C PHE A 11 -22.50 26.35 -6.65
N LEU A 12 -21.74 25.27 -6.77
CA LEU A 12 -20.81 24.83 -5.72
C LEU A 12 -19.64 25.82 -5.53
N THR A 13 -19.14 26.45 -6.59
CA THR A 13 -18.02 27.39 -6.51
C THR A 13 -18.46 28.83 -6.23
N GLU A 14 -19.53 29.32 -6.86
CA GLU A 14 -19.96 30.73 -6.72
C GLU A 14 -20.90 30.93 -5.52
N VAL A 15 -21.85 30.02 -5.30
CA VAL A 15 -22.85 30.17 -4.22
C VAL A 15 -22.30 29.60 -2.91
N TRP A 16 -21.67 28.44 -2.96
CA TRP A 16 -21.11 27.78 -1.76
C TRP A 16 -19.64 28.12 -1.50
N GLY A 17 -18.92 28.70 -2.47
CA GLY A 17 -17.54 29.13 -2.28
C GLY A 17 -16.52 28.00 -2.23
N PHE A 18 -16.86 26.80 -2.70
CA PHE A 18 -15.94 25.67 -2.68
C PHE A 18 -14.82 25.84 -3.71
N ARG A 19 -13.61 25.39 -3.35
CA ARG A 19 -12.46 25.37 -4.27
C ARG A 19 -12.46 24.08 -5.06
N LEU A 20 -12.48 24.18 -6.38
CA LEU A 20 -12.34 23.02 -7.26
C LEU A 20 -10.91 22.48 -7.17
N ASP A 21 -10.79 21.18 -6.93
CA ASP A 21 -9.52 20.46 -6.94
C ASP A 21 -9.34 19.74 -8.28
N SER A 22 -10.26 18.82 -8.56
CA SER A 22 -10.20 17.97 -9.74
C SER A 22 -11.58 17.58 -10.22
N GLU A 23 -11.66 17.38 -11.53
CA GLU A 23 -12.87 16.96 -12.22
C GLU A 23 -12.54 15.74 -13.08
N SER A 24 -13.16 14.59 -12.77
CA SER A 24 -12.90 13.35 -13.50
C SER A 24 -14.20 12.61 -13.76
N GLY A 25 -14.64 12.63 -15.03
CA GLY A 25 -15.85 11.94 -15.48
C GLY A 25 -17.08 12.35 -14.69
N ASP A 26 -17.58 11.45 -13.85
CA ASP A 26 -18.77 11.63 -13.02
C ASP A 26 -18.47 12.09 -11.58
N LEU A 27 -17.20 12.31 -11.23
CA LEU A 27 -16.78 12.73 -9.90
C LEU A 27 -16.17 14.13 -9.92
N ILE A 28 -16.64 14.98 -9.02
CA ILE A 28 -16.12 16.33 -8.78
C ILE A 28 -15.53 16.36 -7.37
N SER A 29 -14.24 16.66 -7.28
CA SER A 29 -13.53 16.84 -6.00
C SER A 29 -13.36 18.31 -5.69
N LEU A 30 -13.80 18.70 -4.50
CA LEU A 30 -13.83 20.09 -4.03
C LEU A 30 -13.23 20.18 -2.61
N TYR A 31 -12.83 21.38 -2.23
CA TYR A 31 -12.41 21.72 -0.88
C TYR A 31 -13.32 22.79 -0.27
N ASP A 32 -13.82 22.48 0.93
CA ASP A 32 -14.52 23.38 1.84
C ASP A 32 -13.57 23.67 3.02
N GLY A 33 -12.68 24.66 2.82
CA GLY A 33 -11.53 24.88 3.70
C GLY A 33 -10.56 23.70 3.63
N ASN A 34 -10.39 22.98 4.76
CA ASN A 34 -9.56 21.76 4.83
C ASN A 34 -10.37 20.47 4.62
N ASN A 35 -11.70 20.57 4.46
CA ASN A 35 -12.55 19.41 4.28
C ASN A 35 -12.65 19.05 2.79
N ARG A 36 -12.41 17.79 2.47
CA ARG A 36 -12.59 17.25 1.12
C ARG A 36 -14.06 16.92 0.89
N VAL A 37 -14.65 17.58 -0.10
CA VAL A 37 -16.03 17.39 -0.52
C VAL A 37 -16.03 16.65 -1.85
N LEU A 38 -16.71 15.51 -1.91
CA LEU A 38 -16.91 14.77 -3.15
C LEU A 38 -18.34 14.90 -3.62
N VAL A 39 -18.52 15.20 -4.91
CA VAL A 39 -19.83 15.25 -5.55
C VAL A 39 -19.84 14.30 -6.73
N LYS A 40 -20.64 13.24 -6.64
CA LYS A 40 -20.87 12.30 -7.74
C LYS A 40 -22.07 12.78 -8.56
N THR A 41 -21.85 13.07 -9.83
CA THR A 41 -22.90 13.52 -10.75
C THR A 41 -23.46 12.33 -11.52
N PHE A 42 -24.77 12.16 -11.48
CA PHE A 42 -25.47 11.16 -12.28
C PHE A 42 -26.60 11.85 -13.05
N PHE A 43 -26.28 12.25 -14.29
CA PHE A 43 -27.21 12.94 -15.18
C PHE A 43 -27.45 12.08 -16.42
N THR A 44 -28.49 11.25 -16.35
CA THR A 44 -28.96 10.42 -17.47
C THR A 44 -30.38 10.80 -17.84
N ASP A 45 -30.81 10.48 -19.06
CA ASP A 45 -32.19 10.73 -19.50
C ASP A 45 -33.13 9.64 -18.97
N ILE A 46 -32.61 8.42 -18.82
CA ILE A 46 -33.30 7.27 -18.25
C ILE A 46 -32.54 6.88 -16.99
N TYR A 47 -33.26 6.82 -15.86
CA TYR A 47 -32.69 6.44 -14.58
C TYR A 47 -33.06 5.00 -14.26
N ASP A 48 -32.04 4.21 -13.91
CA ASP A 48 -32.21 2.92 -13.25
C ASP A 48 -31.82 3.08 -11.77
N GLU A 49 -32.71 2.65 -10.90
CA GLU A 49 -32.50 2.63 -9.45
C GLU A 49 -31.22 1.87 -9.08
N VAL A 50 -30.96 0.74 -9.75
CA VAL A 50 -29.78 -0.11 -9.48
C VAL A 50 -28.48 0.64 -9.79
N GLU A 51 -28.45 1.40 -10.89
CA GLU A 51 -27.27 2.19 -11.27
C GLU A 51 -27.02 3.33 -10.28
N ILE A 52 -28.07 3.99 -9.80
CA ILE A 52 -27.93 5.06 -8.80
C ILE A 52 -27.29 4.51 -7.52
N TYR A 53 -27.78 3.38 -7.00
CA TYR A 53 -27.20 2.79 -5.79
C TYR A 53 -25.79 2.26 -6.01
N LYS A 54 -25.46 1.78 -7.21
CA LYS A 54 -24.08 1.45 -7.57
C LYS A 54 -23.18 2.69 -7.48
N LYS A 55 -23.62 3.84 -7.99
CA LYS A 55 -22.87 5.11 -7.90
C LYS A 55 -22.73 5.62 -6.46
N ILE A 56 -23.77 5.44 -5.65
CA ILE A 56 -23.74 5.74 -4.21
C ILE A 56 -22.68 4.87 -3.51
N ASN A 57 -22.64 3.57 -3.83
CA ASN A 57 -21.64 2.66 -3.27
C ASN A 57 -20.21 2.95 -3.75
N GLU A 58 -20.02 3.36 -5.01
CA GLU A 58 -18.72 3.84 -5.49
C GLU A 58 -18.25 5.06 -4.67
N LEU A 59 -19.16 5.96 -4.30
CA LEU A 59 -18.86 7.16 -3.52
C LEU A 59 -18.40 6.80 -2.10
N THR A 60 -19.02 5.80 -1.44
CA THR A 60 -18.66 5.41 -0.07
C THR A 60 -17.25 4.81 0.06
N GLN A 61 -16.70 4.28 -1.02
CA GLN A 61 -15.35 3.71 -1.09
C GLN A 61 -14.25 4.77 -1.22
N GLN A 62 -14.60 6.02 -1.53
CA GLN A 62 -13.64 7.11 -1.67
C GLN A 62 -13.33 7.78 -0.32
N ASP A 63 -12.17 8.44 -0.23
CA ASP A 63 -11.82 9.26 0.93
C ASP A 63 -12.47 10.65 0.81
N TYR A 64 -13.40 10.97 1.71
CA TYR A 64 -14.10 12.24 1.77
C TYR A 64 -14.49 12.62 3.20
N ASP A 65 -14.63 13.91 3.44
CA ASP A 65 -15.21 14.46 4.68
C ASP A 65 -16.71 14.69 4.53
N LYS A 66 -17.14 15.19 3.36
CA LYS A 66 -18.55 15.32 2.97
C LYS A 66 -18.75 14.73 1.58
N ALA A 67 -19.85 14.03 1.36
CA ALA A 67 -20.19 13.44 0.08
C ALA A 67 -21.60 13.88 -0.34
N PHE A 68 -21.76 14.17 -1.62
CA PHE A 68 -23.05 14.47 -2.24
C PHE A 68 -23.24 13.63 -3.50
N ILE A 69 -24.47 13.23 -3.76
CA ILE A 69 -24.90 12.77 -5.06
C ILE A 69 -25.77 13.85 -5.72
N ALA A 70 -25.44 14.18 -6.96
CA ALA A 70 -26.18 15.16 -7.75
C ALA A 70 -26.91 14.43 -8.88
N VAL A 71 -28.23 14.60 -8.91
CA VAL A 71 -29.12 13.97 -9.90
C VAL A 71 -30.07 15.00 -10.49
N LEU A 72 -30.70 14.68 -11.62
CA LEU A 72 -31.79 15.53 -12.11
C LEU A 72 -32.99 15.50 -11.16
N ALA A 73 -33.77 16.58 -11.17
CA ALA A 73 -35.04 16.65 -10.44
C ALA A 73 -36.00 15.49 -10.79
N SER A 74 -35.94 14.99 -12.02
CA SER A 74 -36.74 13.83 -12.47
C SER A 74 -36.35 12.54 -11.74
N ALA A 75 -35.13 12.36 -11.27
CA ALA A 75 -34.67 11.13 -10.64
C ALA A 75 -34.96 11.04 -9.13
N LEU A 76 -35.46 12.13 -8.53
CA LEU A 76 -35.62 12.22 -7.08
C LEU A 76 -36.52 11.15 -6.49
N PHE A 77 -37.51 10.68 -7.24
CA PHE A 77 -38.45 9.66 -6.78
C PHE A 77 -37.84 8.25 -6.65
N LEU A 78 -36.68 8.01 -7.28
CA LEU A 78 -35.98 6.72 -7.26
C LEU A 78 -35.03 6.57 -6.06
N ILE A 79 -34.82 7.64 -5.29
CA ILE A 79 -33.81 7.67 -4.23
C ILE A 79 -34.52 7.67 -2.89
N ASP A 80 -34.24 6.68 -2.05
CA ASP A 80 -34.72 6.69 -0.66
C ASP A 80 -33.86 7.65 0.19
N PRO A 81 -34.43 8.77 0.70
CA PRO A 81 -33.69 9.71 1.54
C PRO A 81 -33.24 9.10 2.87
N LYS A 82 -33.91 8.05 3.36
CA LYS A 82 -33.51 7.37 4.60
C LYS A 82 -32.21 6.61 4.42
N HIS A 83 -32.02 5.97 3.27
CA HIS A 83 -30.79 5.26 2.92
C HIS A 83 -29.61 6.23 2.80
N LEU A 84 -29.78 7.35 2.10
CA LEU A 84 -28.72 8.37 2.02
C LEU A 84 -28.36 8.95 3.39
N ARG A 85 -29.37 9.16 4.26
CA ARG A 85 -29.16 9.67 5.62
C ARG A 85 -28.37 8.71 6.50
N SER A 86 -28.58 7.40 6.39
CA SER A 86 -27.81 6.41 7.15
C SER A 86 -26.35 6.35 6.70
N LEU A 87 -26.08 6.57 5.41
CA LEU A 87 -24.74 6.69 4.85
C LEU A 87 -24.09 8.07 5.09
N GLY A 88 -24.87 9.07 5.49
CA GLY A 88 -24.40 10.44 5.67
C GLY A 88 -24.16 11.21 4.36
N ILE A 89 -24.63 10.69 3.22
CA ILE A 89 -24.47 11.30 1.90
C ILE A 89 -25.58 12.31 1.66
N GLY A 90 -25.23 13.51 1.16
CA GLY A 90 -26.18 14.54 0.77
C GLY A 90 -26.76 14.31 -0.62
N LEU A 91 -27.91 14.92 -0.90
CA LEU A 91 -28.61 14.85 -2.18
C LEU A 91 -28.82 16.25 -2.75
N ILE A 92 -28.33 16.45 -3.97
CA ILE A 92 -28.51 17.69 -4.74
C ILE A 92 -29.37 17.35 -5.96
N SER A 93 -30.47 18.09 -6.13
CA SER A 93 -31.29 18.03 -7.34
C SER A 93 -30.91 19.19 -8.25
N VAL A 94 -30.74 18.87 -9.54
CA VAL A 94 -30.47 19.87 -10.57
C VAL A 94 -31.62 19.88 -11.57
N ASP A 95 -32.26 21.04 -11.75
CA ASP A 95 -33.22 21.30 -12.83
C ASP A 95 -32.61 22.28 -13.85
N PRO A 96 -32.12 21.79 -15.01
CA PRO A 96 -31.52 22.62 -16.04
C PRO A 96 -32.46 23.69 -16.60
N SER A 97 -33.77 23.48 -16.51
CA SER A 97 -34.80 24.37 -17.06
C SER A 97 -34.89 25.70 -16.31
N LYS A 98 -34.50 25.70 -15.03
CA LYS A 98 -34.54 26.87 -14.13
C LYS A 98 -33.17 27.55 -13.94
N GLY A 99 -32.14 27.08 -14.64
CA GLY A 99 -30.79 27.63 -14.51
C GLY A 99 -30.19 27.42 -13.12
N LEU A 100 -29.50 28.43 -12.59
CA LEU A 100 -28.81 28.35 -11.28
C LEU A 100 -29.78 28.16 -10.09
N GLU A 101 -30.97 28.73 -10.17
CA GLU A 101 -32.01 28.58 -9.15
C GLU A 101 -32.61 27.15 -9.15
N GLY A 102 -32.39 26.38 -10.21
CA GLY A 102 -32.79 24.98 -10.30
C GLY A 102 -31.89 24.01 -9.53
N VAL A 103 -30.77 24.47 -8.96
CA VAL A 103 -29.88 23.65 -8.14
C VAL A 103 -30.30 23.75 -6.68
N GLU A 104 -30.94 22.70 -6.17
CA GLU A 104 -31.46 22.66 -4.81
C GLU A 104 -30.87 21.50 -4.01
N VAL A 105 -30.57 21.74 -2.74
CA VAL A 105 -30.11 20.69 -1.83
C VAL A 105 -31.29 20.11 -1.08
N LYS A 106 -31.64 18.87 -1.41
CA LYS A 106 -32.78 18.16 -0.82
C LYS A 106 -32.40 17.48 0.49
N LEU A 107 -31.16 17.01 0.60
CA LEU A 107 -30.64 16.40 1.82
C LEU A 107 -29.23 16.93 2.10
N PRO A 108 -28.97 17.53 3.27
CA PRO A 108 -27.63 17.94 3.63
C PRO A 108 -26.75 16.72 3.92
N ALA A 109 -25.50 16.76 3.46
CA ALA A 109 -24.51 15.74 3.80
C ALA A 109 -24.12 15.84 5.27
N ARG A 110 -23.90 14.69 5.91
CA ARG A 110 -23.33 14.63 7.26
C ARG A 110 -21.82 14.45 7.14
N PRO A 111 -21.01 15.14 7.97
CA PRO A 111 -19.59 14.87 8.04
C PRO A 111 -19.38 13.41 8.38
N ARG A 112 -18.56 12.71 7.59
CA ARG A 112 -18.15 11.36 7.94
C ARG A 112 -17.27 11.47 9.17
N ALA A 113 -17.68 10.83 10.26
CA ALA A 113 -16.79 10.62 11.38
C ALA A 113 -15.70 9.67 10.88
N ARG A 114 -14.58 10.22 10.41
CA ARG A 114 -13.40 9.41 10.17
C ARG A 114 -13.10 8.74 11.52
N PRO A 115 -12.95 7.40 11.61
CA PRO A 115 -12.06 6.91 12.65
C PRO A 115 -10.77 7.69 12.44
N ILE A 116 -10.14 8.16 13.51
CA ILE A 116 -8.83 8.82 13.43
C ILE A 116 -7.87 7.76 12.88
N GLN A 117 -7.88 7.57 11.57
CA GLN A 117 -6.79 7.01 10.83
C GLN A 117 -5.74 8.07 11.05
N GLN A 118 -4.88 7.81 12.04
CA GLN A 118 -3.59 8.46 12.16
C GLN A 118 -3.11 8.59 10.72
N ARG A 119 -3.10 9.82 10.21
CA ARG A 119 -2.36 10.14 9.01
C ARG A 119 -0.96 9.71 9.40
N LEU A 120 -0.57 8.50 9.01
CA LEU A 120 0.79 8.03 9.15
C LEU A 120 1.57 9.05 8.36
N ASP A 121 2.16 9.99 9.09
CA ASP A 121 2.89 11.08 8.49
C ASP A 121 3.98 10.40 7.69
N THR A 122 4.00 10.60 6.38
CA THR A 122 4.95 9.90 5.52
C THR A 122 6.38 10.17 5.97
N ALA A 123 6.60 11.31 6.63
CA ALA A 123 7.80 11.67 7.37
C ALA A 123 8.13 10.70 8.53
N GLU A 124 7.16 10.34 9.39
CA GLU A 124 7.37 9.40 10.50
C GLU A 124 7.68 7.98 9.99
N VAL A 125 7.02 7.56 8.90
CA VAL A 125 7.30 6.25 8.28
C VAL A 125 8.71 6.23 7.65
N LEU A 126 9.11 7.30 6.98
CA LEU A 126 10.46 7.45 6.43
C LEU A 126 11.53 7.47 7.53
N ASP A 127 11.28 8.14 8.65
CA ASP A 127 12.19 8.15 9.79
C ASP A 127 12.33 6.76 10.42
N MET A 128 11.23 6.02 10.53
CA MET A 128 11.27 4.65 11.06
C MET A 128 12.06 3.71 10.13
N ILE A 129 11.88 3.84 8.82
CA ILE A 129 12.63 3.08 7.81
C ILE A 129 14.13 3.43 7.87
N ASN A 130 14.48 4.72 7.92
CA ASN A 130 15.86 5.18 8.03
C ASN A 130 16.54 4.66 9.30
N LYS A 131 15.82 4.63 10.42
CA LYS A 131 16.33 4.12 11.69
C LYS A 131 16.61 2.63 11.64
N VAL A 132 15.71 1.84 11.05
CA VAL A 132 15.90 0.39 10.86
C VAL A 132 17.07 0.09 9.91
N LEU A 133 17.20 0.85 8.82
CA LEU A 133 18.32 0.71 7.88
C LEU A 133 19.66 1.00 8.55
N LYS A 134 19.74 2.09 9.33
CA LYS A 134 20.94 2.48 10.06
C LYS A 134 21.35 1.43 11.08
N ASP A 135 20.40 0.93 11.88
CA ASP A 135 20.66 -0.11 12.88
C ASP A 135 21.11 -1.44 12.23
N THR A 136 20.59 -1.76 11.04
CA THR A 136 20.99 -2.97 10.30
C THR A 136 22.39 -2.83 9.71
N ILE A 137 22.72 -1.68 9.12
CA ILE A 137 24.06 -1.39 8.59
C ILE A 137 25.09 -1.42 9.73
N ASP A 138 24.82 -0.79 10.87
CA ASP A 138 25.75 -0.77 12.00
C ASP A 138 26.00 -2.17 12.60
N ARG A 139 25.00 -3.07 12.56
CA ARG A 139 25.17 -4.46 13.00
C ARG A 139 26.02 -5.27 12.03
N GLU A 140 25.75 -5.15 10.73
CA GLU A 140 26.53 -5.86 9.71
C GLU A 140 27.97 -5.34 9.65
N LEU A 141 28.20 -4.05 9.84
CA LEU A 141 29.54 -3.46 9.86
C LEU A 141 30.37 -4.02 11.02
N LYS A 142 29.80 -4.06 12.24
CA LYS A 142 30.46 -4.67 13.41
C LYS A 142 30.72 -6.16 13.24
N ARG A 143 29.82 -6.87 12.57
CA ARG A 143 29.99 -8.29 12.27
C ARG A 143 31.15 -8.53 11.30
N VAL A 144 31.20 -7.75 10.22
CA VAL A 144 32.27 -7.83 9.21
C VAL A 144 33.63 -7.44 9.81
N GLU A 145 33.68 -6.40 10.65
CA GLU A 145 34.90 -6.02 11.37
C GLU A 145 35.39 -7.14 12.29
N ALA A 146 34.49 -7.78 13.05
CA ALA A 146 34.85 -8.90 13.93
C ALA A 146 35.34 -10.12 13.13
N GLU A 147 34.69 -10.46 12.02
CA GLU A 147 35.09 -11.56 11.15
C GLU A 147 36.45 -11.30 10.47
N LEU A 148 36.70 -10.07 10.02
CA LEU A 148 38.00 -9.67 9.45
C LEU A 148 39.11 -9.71 10.50
N TYR A 149 38.86 -9.17 11.70
CA TYR A 149 39.84 -9.17 12.77
C TYR A 149 40.23 -10.60 13.17
N ASN A 150 39.26 -11.49 13.30
CA ASN A 150 39.51 -12.90 13.60
C ASN A 150 40.30 -13.61 12.48
N ARG A 151 39.95 -13.37 11.21
CA ARG A 151 40.71 -13.94 10.07
C ARG A 151 42.15 -13.44 10.00
N ILE A 152 42.38 -12.15 10.24
CA ILE A 152 43.72 -11.58 10.25
C ILE A 152 44.52 -12.15 11.41
N LYS A 153 43.91 -12.26 12.60
CA LYS A 153 44.54 -12.86 13.78
C LYS A 153 44.91 -14.32 13.53
N GLU A 154 43.99 -15.14 13.01
CA GLU A 154 44.27 -16.54 12.64
C GLU A 154 45.39 -16.65 11.59
N TYR A 155 45.42 -15.74 10.61
CA TYR A 155 46.47 -15.73 9.59
C TYR A 155 47.84 -15.41 10.19
N ILE A 156 47.91 -14.41 11.08
CA ILE A 156 49.13 -14.01 11.78
C ILE A 156 49.60 -15.12 12.73
N ASP A 157 48.68 -15.71 13.50
CA ASP A 157 48.99 -16.80 14.44
C ASP A 157 49.55 -18.03 13.70
N ARG A 158 48.93 -18.44 12.58
CA ARG A 158 49.44 -19.51 11.72
C ARG A 158 50.80 -19.19 11.11
N ARG A 159 51.05 -17.93 10.72
CA ARG A 159 52.35 -17.51 10.18
C ARG A 159 53.44 -17.47 11.25
N LEU A 160 53.11 -17.04 12.46
CA LEU A 160 54.03 -17.04 13.61
C LEU A 160 54.35 -18.48 14.08
N GLU A 161 53.38 -19.39 14.07
CA GLU A 161 53.63 -20.81 14.32
C GLU A 161 54.52 -21.45 13.24
N GLY A 162 54.31 -21.10 11.97
CA GLY A 162 55.18 -21.53 10.86
C GLY A 162 56.61 -21.01 10.96
N LEU A 163 56.83 -19.87 11.61
CA LEU A 163 58.17 -19.29 11.87
C LEU A 163 58.80 -19.78 13.19
N ARG A 164 58.01 -20.37 14.09
CA ARG A 164 58.48 -20.94 15.37
C ARG A 164 58.93 -22.40 15.26
N GLN A 165 58.80 -23.06 14.11
CA GLN A 165 59.42 -24.37 13.91
C GLN A 165 60.94 -24.21 13.74
N PRO A 166 61.78 -24.75 14.65
CA PRO A 166 63.21 -24.74 14.45
C PRO A 166 63.59 -25.69 13.31
N ALA A 167 64.42 -25.21 12.39
CA ALA A 167 65.08 -26.02 11.38
C ALA A 167 65.95 -27.08 12.07
N THR A 168 65.47 -28.34 12.11
CA THR A 168 66.28 -29.49 12.54
C THR A 168 65.95 -30.70 11.65
N SER A 169 66.69 -30.78 10.54
CA SER A 169 67.40 -31.92 9.91
C SER A 169 66.83 -33.37 9.84
N PRO A 170 67.35 -34.19 8.88
CA PRO A 170 66.58 -35.20 8.12
C PRO A 170 66.95 -36.69 8.39
N GLN A 171 66.02 -37.62 8.14
CA GLN A 171 66.10 -39.09 7.85
C GLN A 171 64.79 -39.75 8.39
N GLN A 172 64.09 -40.73 7.81
CA GLN A 172 64.29 -41.76 6.78
C GLN A 172 62.87 -42.28 6.35
N PRO A 173 62.70 -43.03 5.25
CA PRO A 173 61.38 -43.50 4.81
C PRO A 173 60.98 -44.83 5.46
N GLU A 174 59.83 -44.87 6.15
CA GLU A 174 59.21 -46.12 6.60
C GLU A 174 57.87 -46.41 5.89
N LYS A 175 57.69 -47.70 5.59
CA LYS A 175 56.65 -48.33 4.76
C LYS A 175 55.26 -48.34 5.41
N PRO A 176 54.19 -48.60 4.63
CA PRO A 176 52.81 -48.43 5.07
C PRO A 176 52.39 -49.56 6.01
N THR A 177 51.63 -49.22 7.06
CA THR A 177 51.03 -50.20 7.96
C THR A 177 49.54 -49.91 8.14
N GLY A 178 48.71 -50.91 7.81
CA GLY A 178 47.43 -51.10 8.48
C GLY A 178 46.19 -50.51 7.80
N GLN A 179 45.71 -51.24 6.79
CA GLN A 179 44.29 -51.24 6.39
C GLN A 179 43.39 -51.52 7.60
N GLN A 180 42.28 -50.79 7.74
CA GLN A 180 40.99 -51.34 8.17
C GLN A 180 39.83 -50.52 7.57
N PRO A 181 38.67 -51.15 7.32
CA PRO A 181 38.10 -51.19 5.98
C PRO A 181 36.88 -50.29 5.82
N ILE A 182 36.73 -49.76 4.62
CA ILE A 182 35.56 -49.03 4.11
C ILE A 182 34.38 -50.02 4.02
N LEU A 183 33.75 -50.32 5.14
CA LEU A 183 32.60 -51.24 5.23
C LEU A 183 31.26 -50.52 5.41
N ASP A 184 31.26 -49.21 5.68
CA ASP A 184 30.05 -48.44 5.94
C ASP A 184 29.63 -47.52 4.79
N ASN A 185 30.13 -47.75 3.58
CA ASN A 185 29.70 -46.98 2.42
C ASN A 185 28.53 -47.70 1.71
N GLU A 186 27.31 -47.21 1.95
CA GLU A 186 26.03 -47.72 1.41
C GLU A 186 26.04 -47.92 -0.11
N TRP A 187 26.88 -47.16 -0.83
CA TRP A 187 27.07 -47.28 -2.28
C TRP A 187 27.70 -48.62 -2.72
N VAL A 188 28.52 -49.24 -1.87
CA VAL A 188 29.18 -50.55 -2.16
C VAL A 188 28.19 -51.72 -1.99
N LYS A 189 27.17 -51.58 -1.14
CA LYS A 189 26.11 -52.60 -0.97
C LYS A 189 25.21 -52.71 -2.19
N ILE A 190 24.94 -51.59 -2.87
CA ILE A 190 24.09 -51.54 -4.07
C ILE A 190 24.80 -52.20 -5.26
N LEU A 191 26.11 -52.03 -5.39
CA LEU A 191 26.90 -52.63 -6.48
C LEU A 191 27.02 -54.16 -6.36
N ARG A 192 27.07 -54.73 -5.15
CA ARG A 192 27.13 -56.20 -4.98
C ARG A 192 25.81 -56.92 -5.25
N LYS A 193 24.66 -56.26 -5.09
CA LYS A 193 23.33 -56.88 -5.33
C LYS A 193 23.01 -57.12 -6.82
N ARG A 194 23.78 -56.54 -7.74
CA ARG A 194 23.53 -56.63 -9.20
C ARG A 194 24.52 -57.50 -9.96
N GLY A 195 25.55 -58.04 -9.29
CA GLY A 195 26.59 -58.88 -9.91
C GLY A 195 26.51 -60.38 -9.55
N ALA A 196 25.43 -60.81 -8.87
CA ALA A 196 25.17 -62.21 -8.57
C ALA A 196 23.82 -62.64 -9.18
N GLN A 197 23.79 -62.62 -10.51
CA GLN A 197 22.93 -63.46 -11.35
C GLN A 197 23.80 -64.06 -12.44
#